data_AF-A0A1L9UDR4-F1
#
_entry.id   AF-A0A1L9UDR4-F1
#
_cell.length_a   1.000
_cell.length_b   1.000
_cell.length_c   1.000
_cell.angle_alpha   90.00
_cell.angle_beta   90.00
_cell.angle_gamma   90.00
#
_symmetry.space_group_name_H-M   'P 1'
#
loop_
_entity.id
_entity.type
_entity.pdbx_description
1 polymer ?
#
loop_
_entity_poly.entity_id
_entity_poly.type
_entity_poly.pdbx_seq_one_letter_code
_entity_poly.pdbx_strand_id
1 'polypeptide(L)'
;MDPPAFMPSQPSLCTLPVELTQAILCHLPDLESLKSAQLTHSALYNAFLGAEDLITGEVLTREIPTDLFPDAVFAFNASTVEGRWARDKVQSILYQHRNRQIPSSFRLTRKSAFAIYELYRWVRYFARDFLATALADPWHGLTHPAIPSRPPTLTEECRVARALYRFEIHRHLFRMREPYEGYSKDSPDFGVGEQWGYYFRHFPVWELEQIYPHP
;
A
#
# COMPACT_ATOMS: atom_id res chain seq x y z
N MET A 1 -32.87 53.30 23.10
CA MET A 1 -33.01 52.14 22.19
C MET A 1 -31.61 51.81 21.74
N ASP A 2 -30.98 50.83 22.39
CA ASP A 2 -29.65 50.39 21.99
C ASP A 2 -29.75 49.44 20.79
N PRO A 3 -28.83 49.52 19.82
CA PRO A 3 -28.83 48.61 18.68
C PRO A 3 -28.52 47.18 19.15
N PRO A 4 -29.02 46.15 18.45
CA PRO A 4 -28.71 44.77 18.79
C PRO A 4 -27.19 44.56 18.64
N ALA A 5 -26.55 44.19 19.74
CA ALA A 5 -25.15 43.79 19.75
C ALA A 5 -24.99 42.58 18.81
N PHE A 6 -24.25 42.76 17.71
CA PHE A 6 -23.78 41.65 16.88
C PHE A 6 -22.88 40.78 17.76
N MET A 7 -23.43 39.70 18.31
CA MET A 7 -22.62 38.65 18.92
C MET A 7 -21.86 37.98 17.77
N PRO A 8 -20.51 38.08 17.71
CA PRO A 8 -19.76 37.33 16.73
C PRO A 8 -20.03 35.85 17.00
N SER A 9 -20.51 35.14 15.98
CA SER A 9 -20.67 33.68 16.02
C SER A 9 -19.37 33.07 16.54
N GLN A 10 -19.45 32.24 17.58
CA GLN A 10 -18.26 31.62 18.15
C GLN A 10 -17.46 30.91 17.04
N PRO A 11 -16.13 31.06 17.02
CA PRO A 11 -15.31 30.45 15.99
C PRO A 11 -15.50 28.93 16.05
N SER A 12 -15.95 28.38 14.93
CA SER A 12 -16.18 26.96 14.72
C SER A 12 -15.23 26.45 13.65
N LEU A 13 -14.84 25.19 13.75
CA LEU A 13 -14.09 24.49 12.70
C LEU A 13 -14.77 24.62 11.33
N CYS A 14 -16.10 24.68 11.31
CA CYS A 14 -16.90 24.79 10.09
C CYS A 14 -16.99 26.23 9.53
N THR A 15 -16.49 27.21 10.27
CA THR A 15 -16.45 28.64 9.87
C THR A 15 -15.05 29.09 9.44
N LEU A 16 -14.06 28.18 9.49
CA LEU A 16 -12.71 28.47 9.00
C LEU A 16 -12.69 28.64 7.48
N PRO A 17 -11.75 29.43 6.95
CA PRO A 17 -11.38 29.39 5.54
C PRO A 17 -11.14 27.96 5.06
N VAL A 18 -11.50 27.70 3.80
CA VAL A 18 -11.42 26.35 3.23
C VAL A 18 -9.98 25.83 3.23
N GLU A 19 -9.01 26.72 3.03
CA GLU A 19 -7.58 26.41 3.02
C GLU A 19 -7.09 25.92 4.38
N LEU A 20 -7.56 26.55 5.47
CA LEU A 20 -7.23 26.10 6.84
C LEU A 20 -7.89 24.76 7.15
N THR A 21 -9.12 24.58 6.70
CA THR A 21 -9.82 23.30 6.86
C THR A 21 -9.11 22.19 6.11
N GLN A 22 -8.70 22.43 4.86
CA GLN A 22 -7.92 21.48 4.05
C GLN A 22 -6.56 21.19 4.68
N ALA A 23 -5.86 22.19 5.22
CA ALA A 23 -4.61 21.99 5.94
C ALA A 23 -4.80 21.10 7.18
N ILE A 24 -5.88 21.29 7.94
CA ILE A 24 -6.22 20.42 9.08
C ILE A 24 -6.49 19.00 8.60
N LEU A 25 -7.28 18.82 7.53
CA LEU A 25 -7.59 17.51 6.97
C LEU A 25 -6.33 16.78 6.47
N CYS A 26 -5.36 17.51 5.91
CA CYS A 26 -4.06 16.94 5.57
C CYS A 26 -3.42 16.36 6.84
N HIS A 27 -3.38 17.09 7.95
CA HIS A 27 -2.67 16.67 9.16
C HIS A 27 -3.38 15.57 9.98
N LEU A 28 -4.46 14.98 9.48
CA LEU A 28 -5.06 13.81 10.11
C LEU A 28 -4.09 12.62 10.11
N PRO A 29 -4.17 11.75 11.14
CA PRO A 29 -3.18 10.69 11.35
C PRO A 29 -3.27 9.60 10.28
N ASP A 30 -4.47 9.24 9.84
CA ASP A 30 -4.69 8.15 8.91
C ASP A 30 -5.94 8.36 8.04
N LEU A 31 -6.12 7.50 7.03
CA LEU A 31 -7.26 7.56 6.11
C LEU A 31 -8.61 7.24 6.78
N GLU A 32 -8.61 6.53 7.91
CA GLU A 32 -9.82 6.18 8.66
C GLU A 32 -10.35 7.39 9.45
N SER A 33 -9.44 8.16 10.03
CA SER A 33 -9.67 9.46 10.66
C SER A 33 -10.13 10.48 9.63
N LEU A 34 -9.52 10.49 8.44
CA LEU A 34 -9.98 11.31 7.31
C LEU A 34 -11.40 10.96 6.87
N LYS A 35 -11.73 9.67 6.78
CA LYS A 35 -13.09 9.20 6.50
C LYS A 35 -14.08 9.64 7.58
N SER A 36 -13.69 9.53 8.85
CA SER A 36 -14.51 9.96 9.99
C SER A 36 -14.77 11.46 9.98
N ALA A 37 -13.75 12.28 9.67
CA ALA A 37 -13.88 13.72 9.54
C ALA A 37 -14.84 14.12 8.42
N GLN A 38 -14.75 13.47 7.26
CA GLN A 38 -15.68 13.68 6.14
C GLN A 38 -17.14 13.40 6.51
N LEU A 39 -17.39 12.36 7.32
CA LEU A 39 -18.72 11.96 7.75
C LEU A 39 -19.29 12.83 8.88
N THR A 40 -18.46 13.67 9.51
CA THR A 40 -18.86 14.47 10.67
C THR A 40 -19.67 15.70 10.25
N HIS A 41 -19.28 16.39 9.17
CA HIS A 41 -19.95 17.63 8.77
C HIS A 41 -19.77 17.96 7.28
N SER A 42 -20.78 18.58 6.66
CA SER A 42 -20.77 18.95 5.24
C SER A 42 -19.65 19.94 4.88
N ALA A 43 -19.30 20.87 5.77
CA ALA A 43 -18.18 21.79 5.57
C ALA A 43 -16.83 21.07 5.42
N LEU A 44 -16.58 20.04 6.24
CA LEU A 44 -15.37 19.21 6.14
C LEU A 44 -15.38 18.37 4.87
N TYR A 45 -16.54 17.80 4.53
CA TYR A 45 -16.72 17.06 3.28
C TYR A 45 -16.46 17.94 2.05
N ASN A 46 -17.00 19.17 2.02
CA ASN A 46 -16.80 20.11 0.91
C ASN A 46 -15.35 20.59 0.81
N ALA A 47 -14.71 20.87 1.94
CA ALA A 47 -13.28 21.20 1.97
C ALA A 47 -12.44 20.04 1.42
N PHE A 48 -12.77 18.80 1.80
CA PHE A 48 -12.15 17.60 1.26
C PHE A 48 -12.34 17.47 -0.25
N LEU A 49 -13.56 17.62 -0.77
CA LEU A 49 -13.84 17.52 -2.21
C LEU A 49 -13.02 18.53 -3.04
N GLY A 50 -12.78 19.72 -2.50
CA GLY A 50 -11.97 20.75 -3.18
C GLY A 50 -10.47 20.44 -3.27
N ALA A 51 -9.96 19.47 -2.51
CA ALA A 51 -8.54 19.10 -2.47
C ALA A 51 -8.33 17.60 -2.23
N GLU A 52 -9.20 16.76 -2.79
CA GLU A 52 -9.29 15.32 -2.50
C GLU A 52 -7.96 14.59 -2.73
N ASP A 53 -7.35 14.79 -3.90
CA ASP A 53 -6.09 14.13 -4.28
C ASP A 53 -4.92 14.59 -3.40
N LEU A 54 -4.89 15.89 -3.06
CA LEU A 54 -3.84 16.47 -2.21
C LEU A 54 -3.94 15.92 -0.79
N ILE A 55 -5.12 16.01 -0.16
CA ILE A 55 -5.32 15.57 1.23
C ILE A 55 -5.06 14.07 1.34
N THR A 56 -5.62 13.28 0.41
CA THR A 56 -5.47 11.83 0.43
C THR A 56 -4.01 11.43 0.18
N GLY A 57 -3.33 12.10 -0.74
CA GLY A 57 -1.91 11.88 -1.01
C GLY A 57 -1.03 12.17 0.20
N GLU A 58 -1.23 13.32 0.83
CA GLU A 58 -0.47 13.75 2.02
C GLU A 58 -0.65 12.80 3.21
N VAL A 59 -1.85 12.29 3.43
CA VAL A 59 -2.10 11.30 4.51
C VAL A 59 -1.46 9.96 4.16
N LEU A 60 -1.59 9.50 2.92
CA LEU A 60 -1.07 8.20 2.49
C LEU A 60 0.47 8.13 2.52
N THR A 61 1.15 9.19 2.07
CA THR A 61 2.63 9.24 2.04
C THR A 61 3.26 9.33 3.43
N ARG A 62 2.51 9.77 4.44
CA ARG A 62 2.94 9.73 5.85
C ARG A 62 2.78 8.34 6.47
N GLU A 63 1.75 7.60 6.09
CA GLU A 63 1.49 6.26 6.62
C GLU A 63 2.42 5.19 6.03
N ILE A 64 2.69 5.27 4.72
CA ILE A 64 3.49 4.28 4.00
C ILE A 64 4.94 4.78 3.89
N PRO A 65 5.93 4.02 4.41
CA PRO A 65 7.34 4.35 4.22
C PRO A 65 7.65 4.59 2.74
N THR A 66 8.41 5.64 2.44
CA THR A 66 8.83 6.00 1.07
C THR A 66 9.46 4.81 0.33
N ASP A 67 10.15 3.97 1.08
CA ASP A 67 10.79 2.72 0.66
C ASP A 67 9.84 1.61 0.22
N LEU A 68 8.58 1.66 0.62
CA LEU A 68 7.52 0.70 0.30
C LEU A 68 6.47 1.25 -0.65
N PHE A 69 6.37 2.57 -0.76
CA PHE A 69 5.35 3.21 -1.60
C PHE A 69 5.35 2.72 -3.05
N PRO A 70 6.50 2.56 -3.75
CA PRO A 70 6.51 1.98 -5.09
C PRO A 70 5.93 0.57 -5.12
N ASP A 71 6.34 -0.30 -4.19
CA ASP A 71 5.87 -1.68 -4.10
C ASP A 71 4.34 -1.76 -3.88
N ALA A 72 3.80 -0.87 -3.05
CA ALA A 72 2.36 -0.75 -2.83
C ALA A 72 1.59 -0.29 -4.09
N VAL A 73 2.15 0.68 -4.83
CA VAL A 73 1.59 1.14 -6.12
C VAL A 73 1.63 0.02 -7.16
N PHE A 74 2.71 -0.77 -7.22
CA PHE A 74 2.80 -1.90 -8.14
C PHE A 74 1.81 -3.01 -7.82
N ALA A 75 1.63 -3.35 -6.54
CA ALA A 75 0.62 -4.31 -6.12
C ALA A 75 -0.78 -3.83 -6.51
N PHE A 76 -1.10 -2.55 -6.30
CA PHE A 76 -2.35 -1.96 -6.76
C PHE A 76 -2.51 -2.06 -8.28
N ASN A 77 -1.52 -1.62 -9.06
CA ASN A 77 -1.58 -1.67 -10.52
C ASN A 77 -1.78 -3.11 -11.02
N ALA A 78 -1.07 -4.09 -10.45
CA ALA A 78 -1.25 -5.51 -10.76
C ALA A 78 -2.69 -5.99 -10.45
N SER A 79 -3.28 -5.51 -9.35
CA SER A 79 -4.66 -5.84 -8.96
C SER A 79 -5.71 -5.34 -9.96
N THR A 80 -5.46 -4.21 -10.61
CA THR A 80 -6.37 -3.56 -11.58
C THR A 80 -6.29 -4.13 -13.00
N VAL A 81 -5.38 -5.07 -13.25
CA VAL A 81 -5.28 -5.72 -14.55
C VAL A 81 -6.47 -6.67 -14.73
N GLU A 82 -7.47 -6.22 -15.49
CA GLU A 82 -8.68 -6.97 -15.89
C GLU A 82 -8.66 -7.28 -17.40
N GLY A 83 -9.36 -8.35 -17.82
CA GLY A 83 -9.55 -8.75 -19.23
C GLY A 83 -8.50 -9.73 -19.81
N ARG A 84 -8.53 -9.94 -21.13
CA ARG A 84 -7.51 -10.76 -21.84
C ARG A 84 -6.12 -10.16 -21.66
N TRP A 85 -5.19 -11.01 -21.28
CA TRP A 85 -3.83 -10.61 -20.98
C TRP A 85 -3.02 -10.43 -22.27
N ALA A 86 -2.54 -9.21 -22.51
CA ALA A 86 -1.42 -9.03 -23.42
C ALA A 86 -0.13 -9.29 -22.62
N ARG A 87 0.68 -10.27 -23.07
CA ARG A 87 2.02 -10.58 -22.52
C ARG A 87 2.85 -9.32 -22.28
N ASP A 88 2.77 -8.35 -23.18
CA ASP A 88 3.48 -7.07 -23.12
C ASP A 88 3.09 -6.22 -21.89
N LYS A 89 1.83 -6.30 -21.44
CA LYS A 89 1.35 -5.57 -20.27
C LYS A 89 1.94 -6.13 -18.97
N VAL A 90 2.11 -7.45 -18.87
CA VAL A 90 2.78 -8.07 -17.73
C VAL A 90 4.26 -7.72 -17.72
N GLN A 91 4.92 -7.85 -18.86
CA GLN A 91 6.34 -7.53 -18.99
C GLN A 91 6.63 -6.07 -18.64
N SER A 92 5.79 -5.12 -19.08
CA SER A 92 5.93 -3.71 -18.74
C SER A 92 5.75 -3.45 -17.23
N ILE A 93 4.74 -4.05 -16.58
CA ILE A 93 4.55 -3.93 -15.12
C ILE A 93 5.77 -4.49 -14.37
N LEU A 94 6.27 -5.65 -14.76
CA LEU A 94 7.45 -6.27 -14.14
C LEU A 94 8.72 -5.45 -14.36
N TYR A 95 8.91 -4.91 -15.56
CA TYR A 95 10.03 -4.03 -15.87
C TYR A 95 10.00 -2.75 -15.02
N GLN A 96 8.83 -2.15 -14.87
CA GLN A 96 8.64 -0.97 -14.02
C GLN A 96 8.88 -1.31 -12.54
N HIS A 97 8.36 -2.44 -12.04
CA HIS A 97 8.59 -2.91 -10.67
C HIS A 97 10.07 -3.11 -10.39
N ARG A 98 10.78 -3.81 -11.26
CA ARG A 98 12.22 -4.05 -11.16
C ARG A 98 13.02 -2.75 -11.07
N ASN A 99 12.66 -1.75 -11.88
CA ASN A 99 13.34 -0.46 -11.90
C ASN A 99 12.80 0.53 -10.85
N ARG A 100 11.83 0.12 -10.02
CA ARG A 100 11.13 0.96 -9.04
C ARG A 100 10.54 2.25 -9.66
N GLN A 101 10.14 2.17 -10.93
CA GLN A 101 9.61 3.29 -11.71
C GLN A 101 8.09 3.32 -11.64
N ILE A 102 7.53 4.17 -10.78
CA ILE A 102 6.08 4.40 -10.77
C ILE A 102 5.65 4.90 -12.17
N PRO A 103 4.65 4.27 -12.81
CA PRO A 103 4.21 4.69 -14.13
C PRO A 103 3.80 6.17 -14.14
N SER A 104 4.21 6.93 -15.15
CA SER A 104 3.81 8.35 -15.30
C SER A 104 2.30 8.53 -15.49
N SER A 105 1.61 7.46 -15.93
CA SER A 105 0.15 7.37 -16.03
C SER A 105 -0.53 7.16 -14.69
N PHE A 106 0.20 6.79 -13.63
CA PHE A 106 -0.39 6.60 -12.31
C PHE A 106 -0.94 7.94 -11.80
N ARG A 107 -2.16 7.88 -11.28
CA ARG A 107 -2.84 9.00 -10.64
C ARG A 107 -3.35 8.50 -9.31
N LEU A 108 -2.96 9.17 -8.24
CA LEU A 108 -3.40 8.83 -6.90
C LEU A 108 -4.80 9.42 -6.67
N THR A 109 -5.80 8.68 -7.10
CA THR A 109 -7.21 8.96 -6.78
C THR A 109 -7.54 8.47 -5.37
N ARG A 110 -8.63 8.98 -4.78
CA ARG A 110 -9.17 8.43 -3.53
C ARG A 110 -9.34 6.91 -3.56
N LYS A 111 -9.96 6.38 -4.62
CA LYS A 111 -10.20 4.93 -4.73
C LYS A 111 -8.88 4.14 -4.68
N SER A 112 -7.87 4.58 -5.44
CA SER A 112 -6.55 3.94 -5.41
C SER A 112 -5.86 4.09 -4.06
N ALA A 113 -5.96 5.26 -3.42
CA ALA A 113 -5.31 5.50 -2.13
C ALA A 113 -5.89 4.63 -1.02
N PHE A 114 -7.21 4.51 -0.93
CA PHE A 114 -7.86 3.61 0.02
C PHE A 114 -7.49 2.14 -0.25
N ALA A 115 -7.46 1.70 -1.52
CA ALA A 115 -7.06 0.33 -1.86
C ALA A 115 -5.60 0.05 -1.49
N ILE A 116 -4.69 0.99 -1.78
CA ILE A 116 -3.27 0.90 -1.42
C ILE A 116 -3.09 0.85 0.10
N TYR A 117 -3.78 1.71 0.84
CA TYR A 117 -3.72 1.76 2.29
C TYR A 117 -4.25 0.47 2.93
N GLU A 118 -5.39 -0.04 2.48
CA GLU A 118 -5.95 -1.28 3.02
C GLU A 118 -5.00 -2.45 2.83
N LEU A 119 -4.38 -2.60 1.65
CA LEU A 119 -3.35 -3.62 1.44
C LEU A 119 -2.13 -3.39 2.36
N TYR A 120 -1.69 -2.15 2.52
CA TYR A 120 -0.56 -1.81 3.40
C TYR A 120 -0.83 -2.20 4.86
N ARG A 121 -2.05 -2.00 5.39
CA ARG A 121 -2.41 -2.42 6.75
C ARG A 121 -2.14 -3.90 6.97
N TRP A 122 -2.59 -4.74 6.03
CA TRP A 122 -2.37 -6.19 6.08
C TRP A 122 -0.91 -6.55 5.94
N VAL A 123 -0.20 -5.96 4.97
CA VAL A 123 1.24 -6.19 4.77
C VAL A 123 2.03 -5.82 6.01
N ARG A 124 1.73 -4.67 6.63
CA ARG A 124 2.37 -4.20 7.86
C ARG A 124 2.09 -5.14 9.03
N TYR A 125 0.85 -5.59 9.18
CA TYR A 125 0.47 -6.57 10.20
C TYR A 125 1.27 -7.86 10.05
N PHE A 126 1.23 -8.50 8.88
CA PHE A 126 1.92 -9.77 8.65
C PHE A 126 3.45 -9.64 8.72
N ALA A 127 4.02 -8.53 8.25
CA ALA A 127 5.47 -8.31 8.36
C ALA A 127 5.92 -8.23 9.83
N ARG A 128 5.15 -7.55 10.68
CA ARG A 128 5.45 -7.41 12.11
C ARG A 128 5.24 -8.72 12.86
N ASP A 129 4.16 -9.44 12.55
CA ASP A 129 3.87 -10.74 13.14
C ASP A 129 4.96 -11.78 12.79
N PHE A 130 5.36 -11.80 11.52
CA PHE A 130 6.49 -12.63 11.06
C PHE A 130 7.79 -12.28 11.80
N LEU A 131 8.14 -10.99 11.88
CA LEU A 131 9.36 -10.56 12.56
C LEU A 131 9.32 -10.87 14.05
N ALA A 132 8.20 -10.66 14.72
CA ALA A 132 8.05 -10.99 16.14
C ALA A 132 8.22 -12.49 16.38
N THR A 133 7.61 -13.32 15.53
CA THR A 133 7.71 -14.78 15.60
C THR A 133 9.12 -15.26 15.31
N ALA A 134 9.75 -14.74 14.25
CA ALA A 134 11.11 -15.09 13.88
C ALA A 134 12.10 -14.71 14.98
N LEU A 135 12.01 -13.51 15.56
CA LEU A 135 12.91 -13.07 16.62
C LEU A 135 12.71 -13.78 17.96
N ALA A 136 11.52 -14.35 18.19
CA ALA A 136 11.22 -15.12 19.39
C ALA A 136 11.64 -16.59 19.28
N ASP A 137 12.24 -17.01 18.16
CA ASP A 137 12.61 -18.40 17.91
C ASP A 137 13.63 -18.91 18.95
N PRO A 138 13.26 -19.91 19.78
CA PRO A 138 14.14 -20.47 20.82
C PRO A 138 15.35 -21.22 20.24
N TRP A 139 15.36 -21.51 18.94
CA TRP A 139 16.47 -22.21 18.27
C TRP A 139 17.62 -21.28 17.84
N HIS A 140 17.49 -19.96 18.02
CA HIS A 140 18.57 -19.00 17.81
C HIS A 140 19.75 -19.23 18.76
N GLY A 141 20.95 -19.35 18.19
CA GLY A 141 22.17 -19.67 18.92
C GLY A 141 22.41 -21.18 19.15
N LEU A 142 21.46 -22.04 18.76
CA LEU A 142 21.61 -23.50 18.76
C LEU A 142 21.85 -24.03 17.34
N THR A 143 20.85 -23.85 16.46
CA THR A 143 20.88 -24.32 15.05
C THR A 143 20.83 -23.17 14.06
N HIS A 144 20.36 -21.99 14.49
CA HIS A 144 20.33 -20.78 13.68
C HIS A 144 21.36 -19.76 14.18
N PRO A 145 21.91 -18.91 13.31
CA PRO A 145 22.79 -17.81 13.72
C PRO A 145 22.13 -16.99 14.83
N ALA A 146 22.92 -16.58 15.83
CA ALA A 146 22.42 -15.72 16.88
C ALA A 146 21.92 -14.39 16.28
N ILE A 147 20.63 -14.10 16.48
CA ILE A 147 20.04 -12.84 16.01
C ILE A 147 20.20 -11.78 17.11
N PRO A 148 20.49 -10.52 16.76
CA PRO A 148 20.54 -9.44 17.73
C PRO A 148 19.25 -9.34 18.57
N SER A 149 19.38 -9.21 19.89
CA SER A 149 18.26 -9.04 20.83
C SER A 149 17.62 -7.62 20.78
N ARG A 150 17.68 -6.96 19.62
CA ARG A 150 17.08 -5.63 19.41
C ARG A 150 15.78 -5.76 18.63
N PRO A 151 14.86 -4.79 18.77
CA PRO A 151 13.69 -4.73 17.89
C PRO A 151 14.13 -4.62 16.42
N PRO A 152 13.27 -5.08 15.48
CA PRO A 152 13.47 -4.84 14.06
C PRO A 152 13.61 -3.34 13.79
N THR A 153 14.55 -3.00 12.92
CA THR A 153 14.63 -1.66 12.34
C THR A 153 13.53 -1.47 11.31
N LEU A 154 13.21 -0.21 11.00
CA LEU A 154 12.31 0.12 9.89
C LEU A 154 12.78 -0.49 8.56
N THR A 155 14.10 -0.54 8.32
CA THR A 155 14.65 -1.18 7.12
C THR A 155 14.39 -2.68 7.06
N GLU A 156 14.46 -3.38 8.19
CA GLU A 156 14.13 -4.82 8.29
C GLU A 156 12.63 -5.06 8.12
N GLU A 157 11.78 -4.25 8.74
CA GLU A 157 10.32 -4.26 8.50
C GLU A 157 10.00 -4.06 7.02
N CYS A 158 10.62 -3.06 6.38
CA CYS A 158 10.45 -2.79 4.95
C CYS A 158 10.94 -3.95 4.07
N ARG A 159 12.02 -4.65 4.43
CA ARG A 159 12.49 -5.82 3.67
C ARG A 159 11.45 -6.95 3.68
N VAL A 160 10.89 -7.28 4.84
CA VAL A 160 9.85 -8.32 4.96
C VAL A 160 8.58 -7.87 4.23
N ALA A 161 8.15 -6.63 4.42
CA ALA A 161 6.99 -6.07 3.73
C ALA A 161 7.12 -6.11 2.19
N ARG A 162 8.32 -5.85 1.64
CA ARG A 162 8.58 -5.98 0.19
C ARG A 162 8.37 -7.41 -0.30
N ALA A 163 8.79 -8.43 0.46
CA ALA A 163 8.57 -9.82 0.09
C ALA A 163 7.07 -10.13 -0.01
N LEU A 164 6.26 -9.63 0.92
CA LEU A 164 4.80 -9.75 0.89
C LEU A 164 4.17 -9.02 -0.31
N TYR A 165 4.60 -7.79 -0.61
CA TYR A 165 4.12 -7.08 -1.79
C TYR A 165 4.47 -7.81 -3.10
N ARG A 166 5.67 -8.37 -3.20
CA ARG A 166 6.08 -9.14 -4.38
C ARG A 166 5.26 -10.41 -4.54
N PHE A 167 4.98 -11.10 -3.44
CA PHE A 167 4.05 -12.21 -3.45
C PHE A 167 2.70 -11.75 -3.99
N GLU A 168 2.12 -10.66 -3.48
CA GLU A 168 0.83 -10.16 -3.94
C GLU A 168 0.83 -9.74 -5.42
N ILE A 169 1.88 -9.04 -5.87
CA ILE A 169 2.09 -8.72 -7.29
C ILE A 169 2.10 -10.01 -8.12
N HIS A 170 2.87 -11.02 -7.71
CA HIS A 170 2.93 -12.30 -8.41
C HIS A 170 1.56 -12.99 -8.41
N ARG A 171 0.81 -12.97 -7.30
CA ARG A 171 -0.55 -13.54 -7.25
C ARG A 171 -1.48 -12.84 -8.22
N HIS A 172 -1.44 -11.51 -8.30
CA HIS A 172 -2.25 -10.76 -9.25
C HIS A 172 -1.83 -10.97 -10.71
N LEU A 173 -0.52 -11.18 -10.96
CA LEU A 173 0.10 -11.35 -12.26
C LEU A 173 0.18 -12.80 -12.77
N PHE A 174 -0.05 -13.83 -11.96
CA PHE A 174 0.12 -15.21 -12.45
C PHE A 174 -0.85 -16.23 -11.88
N ARG A 175 -1.48 -15.98 -10.71
CA ARG A 175 -2.39 -16.97 -10.13
C ARG A 175 -3.68 -17.05 -10.94
N MET A 176 -4.07 -18.26 -11.35
CA MET A 176 -5.48 -18.56 -11.64
C MET A 176 -6.28 -18.26 -10.37
N ARG A 177 -7.21 -17.31 -10.44
CA ARG A 177 -8.20 -17.16 -9.36
C ARG A 177 -9.13 -18.36 -9.48
N GLU A 178 -9.34 -19.06 -8.36
CA GLU A 178 -10.31 -20.15 -8.31
C GLU A 178 -11.61 -19.71 -8.98
N PRO A 179 -12.21 -20.54 -9.83
CA PRO A 179 -13.48 -20.20 -10.46
C PRO A 179 -14.54 -20.16 -9.37
N TYR A 180 -14.69 -19.01 -8.74
CA TYR A 180 -15.92 -18.66 -8.06
C TYR A 180 -16.98 -18.49 -9.14
N GLU A 181 -18.21 -18.92 -8.87
CA GLU A 181 -19.33 -18.73 -9.79
C GLU A 181 -19.41 -17.25 -10.21
N GLY A 182 -19.17 -16.99 -11.50
CA GLY A 182 -19.18 -15.63 -12.08
C GLY A 182 -17.83 -14.90 -12.17
N TYR A 183 -16.72 -15.48 -11.70
CA TYR A 183 -15.39 -14.83 -11.79
C TYR A 183 -14.29 -15.81 -12.24
N SER A 184 -14.06 -15.88 -13.55
CA SER A 184 -12.87 -16.52 -14.14
C SER A 184 -11.95 -15.43 -14.67
N LYS A 185 -10.84 -15.15 -13.97
CA LYS A 185 -9.75 -14.37 -14.57
C LYS A 185 -8.93 -15.35 -15.41
N ASP A 186 -9.01 -15.23 -16.73
CA ASP A 186 -8.18 -16.02 -17.64
C ASP A 186 -6.71 -15.90 -17.21
N SER A 187 -6.04 -17.03 -17.00
CA SER A 187 -4.60 -17.02 -16.76
C SER A 187 -3.92 -16.47 -18.00
N PRO A 188 -2.85 -15.67 -17.86
CA PRO A 188 -2.08 -15.27 -19.03
C PRO A 188 -1.46 -16.47 -19.75
N ASP A 189 -1.10 -16.24 -21.02
CA ASP A 189 -0.33 -17.14 -21.89
C ASP A 189 1.13 -17.30 -21.41
N PHE A 190 1.31 -17.72 -20.16
CA PHE A 190 2.58 -18.16 -19.58
C PHE A 190 2.40 -19.58 -19.07
N GLY A 191 3.20 -20.51 -19.58
CA GLY A 191 3.30 -21.84 -18.98
C GLY A 191 3.83 -21.74 -17.55
N VAL A 192 3.49 -22.70 -16.68
CA VAL A 192 3.87 -22.71 -15.26
C VAL A 192 5.38 -22.47 -15.06
N GLY A 193 6.23 -23.11 -15.86
CA GLY A 193 7.68 -22.90 -15.81
C GLY A 193 8.13 -21.50 -16.21
N GLU A 194 7.39 -20.84 -17.11
CA GLU A 194 7.66 -19.46 -17.51
C GLU A 194 7.27 -18.48 -16.40
N GLN A 195 6.14 -18.71 -15.72
CA GLN A 195 5.70 -17.89 -14.57
C GLN A 195 6.74 -17.90 -13.44
N TRP A 196 7.24 -19.10 -13.09
CA TRP A 196 8.33 -19.25 -12.12
C TRP A 196 9.64 -18.67 -12.64
N GLY A 197 9.95 -18.86 -13.93
CA GLY A 197 11.11 -18.23 -14.57
C GLY A 197 11.08 -16.69 -14.47
N TYR A 198 9.90 -16.07 -14.61
CA TYR A 198 9.75 -14.63 -14.41
C TYR A 198 9.98 -14.23 -12.95
N TYR A 199 9.40 -14.95 -12.00
CA TYR A 199 9.62 -14.73 -10.57
C TYR A 199 11.12 -14.80 -10.24
N PHE A 200 11.79 -15.90 -10.56
CA PHE A 200 13.19 -16.11 -10.18
C PHE A 200 14.20 -15.24 -10.96
N ARG A 201 13.91 -14.80 -12.19
CA ARG A 201 14.86 -13.99 -12.99
C ARG A 201 14.81 -12.50 -12.69
N HIS A 202 13.71 -11.99 -12.14
CA HIS A 202 13.53 -10.55 -11.94
C HIS A 202 13.79 -10.11 -10.51
N PHE A 203 13.95 -11.05 -9.58
CA PHE A 203 14.37 -10.77 -8.21
C PHE A 203 15.85 -11.09 -8.01
N PRO A 204 16.60 -10.22 -7.32
CA PRO A 204 17.96 -10.49 -6.91
C PRO A 204 18.10 -11.83 -6.17
N VAL A 205 19.20 -12.55 -6.44
CA VAL A 205 19.47 -13.87 -5.87
C VAL A 205 19.46 -13.85 -4.34
N TRP A 206 20.03 -12.82 -3.71
CA TRP A 206 20.06 -12.65 -2.25
C TRP A 206 18.67 -12.39 -1.63
N GLU A 207 17.67 -12.04 -2.43
CA GLU A 207 16.27 -11.92 -1.99
C GLU A 207 15.47 -13.20 -2.28
N LEU A 208 16.02 -14.14 -3.05
CA LEU A 208 15.46 -15.47 -3.37
C LEU A 208 16.11 -16.59 -2.54
N GLU A 209 17.32 -16.38 -2.03
CA GLU A 209 18.04 -17.32 -1.15
C GLU A 209 17.26 -17.68 0.12
N GLN A 210 16.29 -16.86 0.55
CA GLN A 210 15.41 -17.19 1.68
C GLN A 210 14.29 -18.20 1.36
N ILE A 211 14.10 -18.59 0.09
CA ILE A 211 13.03 -19.51 -0.33
C ILE A 211 13.59 -20.90 -0.69
N TYR A 212 14.90 -21.03 -0.90
CA TYR A 212 15.53 -22.32 -1.14
C TYR A 212 15.85 -23.01 0.19
N PRO A 213 15.23 -24.15 0.53
CA PRO A 213 15.84 -25.05 1.49
C PRO A 213 17.14 -25.56 0.84
N HIS A 214 18.28 -25.29 1.46
CA HIS A 214 19.52 -25.93 1.06
C HIS A 214 19.32 -27.46 1.14
N PRO A 215 19.76 -28.23 0.12
CA PRO A 215 19.69 -29.69 0.13
C PRO A 215 20.51 -30.32 1.25
#